data_AF-A0AAD3TPA8-F1
#
_entry.id   AF-A0AAD3TPA8-F1
#
_cell.length_a   1.000
_cell.length_b   1.000
_cell.length_c   1.000
_cell.angle_alpha   90.00
_cell.angle_beta   90.00
_cell.angle_gamma   90.00
#
_symmetry.space_group_name_H-M   'P 1'
#
loop_
_entity.id
_entity.type
_entity.pdbx_description
1 polymer ?
#
loop_
_entity_poly.entity_id
_entity_poly.type
_entity_poly.pdbx_seq_one_letter_code
_entity_poly.pdbx_strand_id
1 'polypeptide(L)'
;MEDLSRLPPKITGHELISQAMGRDIVSRLRERGAADLAVVATVTYMTVQSIARALRDFVAGDIDELLVCGAGSQNPVLMHYLAEAFPNARVAPLDDLDGGLPAAAKEAVMFALLGFL
;
A
#
# COMPACT_ATOMS: atom_id res chain seq x y z
N MET A 1 5.01 -8.75 12.38
CA MET A 1 5.57 -7.43 12.72
C MET A 1 7.07 -7.35 12.45
N GLU A 2 7.80 -8.46 12.55
CA GLU A 2 9.24 -8.57 12.27
C GLU A 2 9.64 -8.20 10.82
N ASP A 3 8.78 -8.46 9.82
CA ASP A 3 9.07 -8.13 8.41
C ASP A 3 9.11 -6.61 8.12
N LEU A 4 8.41 -5.79 8.91
CA LEU A 4 8.40 -4.33 8.69
C LEU A 4 9.78 -3.71 8.94
N SER A 5 10.53 -4.21 9.91
CA SER A 5 11.89 -3.77 10.24
C SER A 5 13.00 -4.43 9.40
N ARG A 6 12.66 -5.39 8.54
CA ARG A 6 13.66 -6.06 7.68
C ARG A 6 14.18 -5.08 6.63
N LEU A 7 15.51 -5.05 6.45
CA LEU A 7 16.18 -4.26 5.40
C LEU A 7 15.86 -4.81 4.00
N PRO A 8 15.75 -3.96 2.97
CA PRO A 8 15.70 -4.39 1.57
C PRO A 8 16.96 -5.18 1.15
N PRO A 9 16.86 -6.14 0.21
CA PRO A 9 15.65 -6.55 -0.50
C PRO A 9 14.73 -7.43 0.36
N LYS A 10 13.43 -7.14 0.31
CA LYS A 10 12.40 -7.94 0.96
C LYS A 10 11.19 -8.12 0.06
N ILE A 11 10.62 -9.32 0.12
CA ILE A 11 9.37 -9.71 -0.52
C ILE A 11 8.48 -10.38 0.51
N THR A 12 7.18 -10.27 0.30
CA THR A 12 6.15 -10.84 1.17
C THR A 12 4.97 -11.32 0.32
N GLY A 13 4.07 -12.08 0.93
CA GLY A 13 2.96 -12.73 0.26
C GLY A 13 2.00 -13.36 1.26
N HIS A 14 1.13 -14.25 0.79
CA HIS A 14 0.10 -14.88 1.61
C HIS A 14 0.66 -15.81 2.69
N GLU A 15 1.90 -16.25 2.55
CA GLU A 15 2.65 -17.00 3.55
C GLU A 15 2.86 -16.20 4.85
N LEU A 16 3.00 -14.87 4.76
CA LEU A 16 3.12 -13.98 5.91
C LEU A 16 1.83 -13.20 6.17
N ILE A 17 1.22 -12.62 5.14
CA ILE A 17 -0.05 -11.86 5.20
C ILE A 17 -1.21 -12.80 4.87
N SER A 18 -1.47 -13.72 5.80
CA SER A 18 -2.42 -14.81 5.60
C SER A 18 -3.84 -14.46 6.05
N GLN A 19 -4.82 -15.26 5.58
CA GLN A 19 -6.19 -15.16 6.10
C GLN A 19 -6.28 -15.44 7.61
N ALA A 20 -5.38 -16.28 8.15
CA ALA A 20 -5.35 -16.55 9.58
C ALA A 20 -4.96 -15.30 10.37
N MET A 21 -3.97 -14.54 9.88
CA MET A 21 -3.63 -13.23 10.43
C MET A 21 -4.81 -12.26 10.34
N GLY A 22 -5.50 -12.21 9.20
CA GLY A 22 -6.69 -11.37 9.04
C GLY A 22 -7.79 -11.69 10.05
N ARG A 23 -8.09 -12.98 10.26
CA ARG A 23 -9.07 -13.42 11.27
C ARG A 23 -8.67 -13.06 12.70
N ASP A 24 -7.40 -13.22 13.05
CA ASP A 24 -6.86 -12.83 14.36
C ASP A 24 -6.99 -11.32 14.61
N ILE A 25 -6.63 -10.49 13.62
CA ILE A 25 -6.80 -9.03 13.71
C ILE A 25 -8.28 -8.65 13.93
N VAL A 26 -9.19 -9.25 13.13
CA VAL A 26 -10.62 -8.99 13.25
C VAL A 26 -11.15 -9.39 14.63
N SER A 27 -10.76 -10.58 15.14
CA SER A 27 -11.17 -11.06 16.47
C SER A 27 -10.73 -10.08 17.55
N ARG A 28 -9.44 -9.71 17.57
CA ARG A 28 -8.88 -8.81 18.59
C ARG A 28 -9.52 -7.43 18.59
N LEU A 29 -9.86 -6.90 17.42
CA LEU A 29 -10.52 -5.59 17.33
C LEU A 29 -11.98 -5.68 17.81
N ARG A 30 -12.70 -6.74 17.45
CA ARG A 30 -14.08 -6.96 17.92
C ARG A 30 -14.15 -7.22 19.43
N GLU A 31 -13.19 -7.96 19.99
CA GLU A 31 -13.05 -8.17 21.44
C GLU A 31 -12.84 -6.85 22.20
N ARG A 32 -12.25 -5.84 21.54
CA ARG A 32 -12.09 -4.47 22.04
C ARG A 32 -13.30 -3.57 21.77
N GLY A 33 -14.39 -4.13 21.26
CA GLY A 33 -15.63 -3.40 20.97
C GLY A 33 -15.63 -2.62 19.66
N ALA A 34 -14.69 -2.86 18.75
CA ALA A 34 -14.69 -2.20 17.44
C ALA A 34 -15.86 -2.69 16.58
N ALA A 35 -16.64 -1.74 16.04
CA ALA A 35 -17.64 -2.03 15.01
C ALA A 35 -16.96 -2.45 13.69
N ASP A 36 -17.67 -3.17 12.82
CA ASP A 36 -17.11 -3.71 11.57
C ASP A 36 -16.48 -2.65 10.66
N LEU A 37 -17.10 -1.46 10.56
CA LEU A 37 -16.51 -0.34 9.82
C LEU A 37 -15.19 0.14 10.42
N ALA A 38 -15.10 0.17 11.75
CA ALA A 38 -13.87 0.54 12.45
C ALA A 38 -12.77 -0.51 12.23
N VAL A 39 -13.13 -1.80 12.13
CA VAL A 39 -12.20 -2.87 11.78
C VAL A 39 -11.62 -2.65 10.38
N VAL A 40 -12.47 -2.42 9.37
CA VAL A 40 -12.02 -2.17 7.99
C VAL A 40 -11.14 -0.92 7.93
N ALA A 41 -11.58 0.20 8.53
CA ALA A 41 -10.83 1.44 8.58
C ALA A 41 -9.46 1.25 9.25
N THR A 42 -9.40 0.50 10.36
CA THR A 42 -8.15 0.19 11.05
C THR A 42 -7.19 -0.59 10.16
N VAL A 43 -7.66 -1.64 9.47
CA VAL A 43 -6.82 -2.43 8.58
C VAL A 43 -6.33 -1.60 7.39
N THR A 44 -7.21 -0.79 6.78
CA THR A 44 -6.82 0.15 5.70
C THR A 44 -5.76 1.13 6.19
N TYR A 45 -5.94 1.72 7.37
CA TYR A 45 -4.97 2.64 7.95
C TYR A 45 -3.64 1.95 8.27
N MET A 46 -3.67 0.71 8.78
CA MET A 46 -2.46 -0.09 9.01
C MET A 46 -1.67 -0.34 7.72
N THR A 47 -2.34 -0.58 6.59
CA THR A 47 -1.70 -0.69 5.28
C THR A 47 -1.01 0.61 4.89
N VAL A 48 -1.66 1.76 5.09
CA VAL A 48 -1.03 3.05 4.79
C VAL A 48 0.16 3.33 5.70
N GLN A 49 0.05 3.03 6.99
CA GLN A 49 1.17 3.22 7.92
C GLN A 49 2.35 2.31 7.60
N SER A 50 2.12 1.09 7.09
CA SER A 50 3.22 0.21 6.66
C SER A 50 3.94 0.75 5.43
N ILE A 51 3.20 1.28 4.44
CA ILE A 51 3.77 1.95 3.26
C ILE A 51 4.55 3.19 3.70
N ALA A 52 3.93 4.06 4.51
CA ALA A 52 4.51 5.32 4.95
C ALA A 52 5.82 5.10 5.72
N ARG A 53 5.82 4.10 6.62
CA ARG A 53 7.04 3.70 7.34
C ARG A 53 8.13 3.22 6.39
N ALA A 54 7.82 2.31 5.46
CA ALA A 54 8.82 1.78 4.54
C ALA A 54 9.45 2.88 3.68
N LEU A 55 8.65 3.83 3.19
CA LEU A 55 9.15 4.95 2.40
C LEU A 55 10.04 5.88 3.25
N ARG A 56 9.64 6.23 4.48
CA ARG A 56 10.49 7.04 5.38
C ARG A 56 11.79 6.36 5.78
N ASP A 57 11.75 5.05 6.00
CA ASP A 57 12.91 4.28 6.48
C ASP A 57 13.94 4.03 5.36
N PHE A 58 13.51 3.94 4.09
CA PHE A 58 14.35 3.43 2.99
C PHE A 58 14.48 4.33 1.76
N VAL A 59 13.68 5.38 1.60
CA VAL A 59 13.86 6.36 0.52
C VAL A 59 14.70 7.52 1.05
N ALA A 60 15.76 7.86 0.31
CA ALA A 60 16.59 9.01 0.64
C ALA A 60 15.96 10.30 0.10
N GLY A 61 15.93 11.34 0.94
CA GLY A 61 15.39 12.65 0.57
C GLY A 61 13.87 12.74 0.73
N ASP A 62 13.34 13.91 0.38
CA ASP A 62 11.91 14.17 0.38
C ASP A 62 11.24 13.54 -0.85
N ILE A 63 9.97 13.15 -0.69
CA ILE A 63 9.16 12.59 -1.78
C ILE A 63 8.28 13.71 -2.33
N ASP A 64 8.55 14.14 -3.56
CA ASP A 64 7.75 15.16 -4.24
C ASP A 64 6.46 14.59 -4.87
N GLU A 65 6.49 13.32 -5.31
CA GLU A 65 5.37 12.66 -5.97
C GLU A 65 5.30 11.18 -5.61
N LEU A 66 4.08 10.70 -5.36
CA LEU A 66 3.76 9.30 -5.09
C LEU A 66 2.67 8.84 -6.06
N LEU A 67 3.08 8.12 -7.11
CA LEU A 67 2.18 7.53 -8.10
C LEU A 67 1.71 6.15 -7.65
N VAL A 68 0.41 6.01 -7.40
CA VAL A 68 -0.21 4.79 -6.87
C VAL A 68 -0.83 3.98 -8.01
N CYS A 69 -0.51 2.69 -8.07
CA CYS A 69 -1.02 1.77 -9.08
C CYS A 69 -1.66 0.52 -8.44
N GLY A 70 -2.30 -0.30 -9.27
CA GLY A 70 -3.06 -1.47 -8.82
C GLY A 70 -4.41 -1.09 -8.20
N ALA A 71 -5.19 -2.08 -7.78
CA ALA A 71 -6.56 -1.87 -7.30
C ALA A 71 -6.65 -0.93 -6.07
N GLY A 72 -5.57 -0.80 -5.29
CA GLY A 72 -5.50 0.11 -4.14
C GLY A 72 -5.63 1.58 -4.52
N SER A 73 -5.25 2.00 -5.74
CA SER A 73 -5.38 3.39 -6.19
C SER A 73 -6.85 3.84 -6.33
N GLN A 74 -7.78 2.91 -6.45
CA GLN A 74 -9.22 3.16 -6.55
C GLN A 74 -9.91 3.22 -5.19
N ASN A 75 -9.19 3.00 -4.08
CA ASN A 75 -9.74 3.11 -2.73
C ASN A 75 -9.56 4.56 -2.21
N PRO A 76 -10.64 5.38 -2.14
CA PRO A 76 -10.52 6.79 -1.77
C PRO A 76 -10.04 6.98 -0.32
N VAL A 77 -10.36 6.06 0.59
CA VAL A 77 -9.90 6.13 2.00
C VAL A 77 -8.41 5.86 2.10
N LEU A 78 -7.90 4.88 1.34
CA LEU A 78 -6.47 4.59 1.27
C LEU A 78 -5.70 5.77 0.67
N MET A 79 -6.18 6.33 -0.44
CA MET A 79 -5.56 7.49 -1.10
C MET A 79 -5.56 8.73 -0.20
N HIS A 80 -6.67 8.96 0.52
CA HIS A 80 -6.76 10.05 1.50
C HIS A 80 -5.69 9.90 2.60
N TYR A 81 -5.58 8.74 3.23
CA TYR A 81 -4.58 8.52 4.29
C TYR A 81 -3.14 8.57 3.76
N LEU A 82 -2.89 8.16 2.50
CA LEU A 82 -1.56 8.35 1.89
C LEU A 82 -1.24 9.84 1.73
N ALA A 83 -2.19 10.65 1.26
CA ALA A 83 -2.01 12.10 1.15
C ALA A 83 -1.76 12.75 2.51
N GLU A 84 -2.45 12.32 3.57
CA GLU A 84 -2.18 12.78 4.93
C GLU A 84 -0.78 12.36 5.44
N ALA A 85 -0.32 11.17 5.08
CA ALA A 85 0.99 10.66 5.47
C ALA A 85 2.16 11.36 4.77
N PHE A 86 1.90 11.99 3.62
CA PHE A 86 2.87 12.70 2.78
C PHE A 86 2.33 14.08 2.34
N PRO A 87 2.16 15.04 3.28
CA PRO A 87 1.46 16.30 3.01
C PRO A 87 2.16 17.21 2.00
N ASN A 88 3.46 17.00 1.76
CA ASN A 88 4.26 17.75 0.81
C ASN A 88 4.39 17.05 -0.56
N ALA A 89 3.92 15.80 -0.66
CA ALA A 89 3.99 15.03 -1.89
C ALA A 89 2.69 15.16 -2.68
N ARG A 90 2.78 15.20 -4.01
CA ARG A 90 1.63 14.94 -4.88
C ARG A 90 1.33 13.43 -4.84
N VAL A 91 0.28 13.02 -4.14
CA VAL A 91 -0.21 11.64 -4.16
C VAL A 91 -1.30 11.51 -5.22
N ALA A 92 -1.06 10.71 -6.26
CA ALA A 92 -2.01 10.55 -7.37
C ALA A 92 -2.05 9.10 -7.89
N PRO A 93 -3.19 8.62 -8.41
CA PRO A 93 -3.22 7.43 -9.24
C PRO A 93 -2.28 7.55 -10.43
N LEU A 94 -1.65 6.44 -10.84
CA LEU A 94 -0.82 6.42 -12.06
C LEU A 94 -1.61 6.78 -13.32
N ASP A 95 -2.92 6.49 -13.35
CA ASP A 95 -3.81 6.84 -14.46
C ASP A 95 -3.94 8.36 -14.68
N ASP A 96 -3.61 9.18 -13.68
CA ASP A 96 -3.66 10.65 -13.78
C ASP A 96 -2.39 11.25 -14.41
N LEU A 97 -1.40 10.42 -14.77
CA LEU A 97 -0.19 10.85 -15.44
C LEU A 97 -0.46 11.03 -16.94
N ASP A 98 -0.33 12.26 -17.45
CA ASP A 98 -0.47 12.55 -18.87
C ASP A 98 0.62 11.84 -19.70
N GLY A 99 0.22 11.22 -20.80
CA GLY A 99 1.08 10.33 -21.60
C GLY A 99 1.54 9.05 -20.86
N GLY A 100 0.96 8.76 -19.69
CA GLY A 100 1.31 7.61 -18.86
C GLY A 100 0.74 6.28 -19.35
N LEU A 101 1.16 5.20 -18.69
CA LEU A 101 0.63 3.86 -18.91
C LEU A 101 -0.58 3.61 -17.98
N PRO A 102 -1.71 3.05 -18.48
CA PRO A 102 -2.81 2.68 -17.61
C PRO A 102 -2.35 1.82 -16.42
N ALA A 103 -2.78 2.14 -15.21
CA ALA A 103 -2.28 1.49 -13.99
C ALA A 103 -2.52 -0.02 -14.01
N ALA A 104 -3.66 -0.44 -14.55
CA ALA A 104 -4.01 -1.85 -14.72
C ALA A 104 -3.13 -2.60 -15.74
N ALA A 105 -2.53 -1.89 -16.71
CA ALA A 105 -1.66 -2.48 -17.72
C ALA A 105 -0.20 -2.61 -17.26
N LYS A 106 0.20 -1.90 -16.20
CA LYS A 106 1.60 -1.80 -15.73
C LYS A 106 2.29 -3.15 -15.56
N GLU A 107 1.63 -4.11 -14.92
CA GLU A 107 2.23 -5.44 -14.68
C GLU A 107 2.33 -6.26 -15.96
N ALA A 108 1.29 -6.24 -16.81
CA ALA A 108 1.30 -6.96 -18.08
C ALA A 108 2.39 -6.44 -19.04
N VAL A 109 2.56 -5.11 -19.12
CA VAL A 109 3.63 -4.49 -19.91
C VAL A 109 5.01 -4.84 -19.37
N MET A 110 5.18 -4.90 -18.04
CA MET A 110 6.44 -5.32 -17.43
C MET A 110 6.79 -6.77 -17.80
N PHE A 111 5.81 -7.69 -17.81
CA PHE A 111 6.04 -9.06 -18.28
C PHE A 111 6.37 -9.15 -19.77
N ALA A 112 5.69 -8.35 -20.61
CA ALA A 112 5.99 -8.29 -22.04
C ALA A 112 7.43 -7.79 -22.29
N LEU A 113 7.86 -6.76 -21.55
CA LEU A 113 9.23 -6.27 -21.60
C LEU A 113 10.23 -7.33 -21.15
N LEU A 114 9.97 -8.04 -20.04
CA LEU A 114 10.82 -9.12 -19.57
C LEU A 114 10.96 -10.28 -20.56
N GLY A 115 9.92 -10.58 -21.35
CA GLY A 115 9.99 -11.60 -22.40
C GLY A 115 10.69 -11.11 -23.68
N PHE A 116 10.80 -9.80 -23.87
CA PHE A 116 11.54 -9.19 -24.97
C PHE A 116 13.04 -9.08 -24.67
N LEU A 117 13.40 -8.78 -23.41
CA LEU A 117 14.77 -8.71 -22.91
C LEU A 117 15.44 -10.09 -22.82
#